data_AF-A0A7J4GRH8-F1
#
_entry.id   AF-A0A7J4GRH8-F1
#
_cell.length_a   1.000
_cell.length_b   1.000
_cell.length_c   1.000
_cell.angle_alpha   90.00
_cell.angle_beta   90.00
_cell.angle_gamma   90.00
#
_symmetry.space_group_name_H-M   'P 1'
#
loop_
_entity.id
_entity.type
_entity.pdbx_description
1 polymer ?
#
loop_
_entity_poly.entity_id
_entity_poly.type
_entity_poly.pdbx_seq_one_letter_code
_entity_poly.pdbx_strand_id
1 'polypeptide(L)'
;MDLLSVFDGLSACPLCGTLQKSGMSRCPECGTFNTSTQFEERPVPPVADRVKATPADPTQYSLNPNIDIPVDDNVEVEDMTTSWSGGNTNFGLGDDEIDITRNVDLKSLNIPPAETLLEEE
;
A
#
# COMPACT_ATOMS: atom_id res chain seq x y z
N MET A 1 -42.98 14.12 18.17
CA MET A 1 -41.97 14.04 17.10
C MET A 1 -40.98 12.98 17.54
N ASP A 2 -40.77 11.93 16.75
CA ASP A 2 -39.88 10.85 17.13
C ASP A 2 -38.41 11.29 17.01
N LEU A 3 -37.69 11.28 18.12
CA LEU A 3 -36.28 11.69 18.18
C LEU A 3 -35.35 10.68 17.49
N LEU A 4 -35.78 9.41 17.35
CA LEU A 4 -34.96 8.38 16.73
C LEU A 4 -34.94 8.45 15.21
N SER A 5 -35.89 9.19 14.60
CA SER A 5 -35.92 9.42 13.15
C SER A 5 -34.66 10.07 12.58
N VAL A 6 -33.84 10.70 13.42
CA VAL A 6 -32.53 11.26 13.04
C VAL A 6 -31.54 10.18 12.60
N PHE A 7 -31.74 8.93 13.04
CA PHE A 7 -30.86 7.80 12.72
C PHE A 7 -31.32 6.99 11.51
N ASP A 8 -32.45 7.35 10.90
CA ASP A 8 -32.93 6.67 9.69
C ASP A 8 -31.93 6.83 8.54
N GLY A 9 -31.58 5.71 7.91
CA GLY A 9 -30.62 5.68 6.80
C GLY A 9 -29.14 5.71 7.20
N LEU A 10 -28.83 5.59 8.49
CA LEU A 10 -27.46 5.35 8.98
C LEU A 10 -27.18 3.83 9.13
N SER A 11 -25.93 3.44 8.95
CA SER A 11 -25.42 2.10 9.20
C SER A 11 -24.19 2.16 10.11
N ALA A 12 -24.03 1.22 11.02
CA ALA A 12 -22.84 1.12 11.87
C ALA A 12 -21.68 0.45 11.12
N CYS A 13 -20.46 0.95 11.27
CA CYS A 13 -19.27 0.28 10.77
C CYS A 13 -19.01 -1.02 11.57
N PRO A 14 -18.74 -2.16 10.91
CA PRO A 14 -18.48 -3.44 11.60
C PRO A 14 -17.15 -3.46 12.35
N LEU A 15 -16.22 -2.55 12.06
CA LEU A 15 -14.88 -2.55 12.68
C LEU A 15 -14.80 -1.59 13.87
N CYS A 16 -15.26 -0.34 13.71
CA CYS A 16 -15.12 0.70 14.74
C CYS A 16 -16.45 1.13 15.38
N GLY A 17 -17.59 0.66 14.87
CA GLY A 17 -18.91 1.02 15.41
C GLY A 17 -19.43 2.41 15.03
N THR A 18 -18.67 3.21 14.27
CA THR A 18 -19.10 4.55 13.86
C THR A 18 -20.35 4.51 12.98
N LEU A 19 -21.32 5.38 13.28
CA LEU A 19 -22.51 5.60 12.45
C LEU A 19 -22.14 6.40 11.20
N GLN A 20 -22.42 5.83 10.04
CA GLN A 20 -22.15 6.42 8.73
C GLN A 20 -23.42 6.36 7.87
N LYS A 21 -23.48 7.18 6.81
CA LYS A 21 -24.60 7.08 5.86
C LYS A 21 -24.57 5.73 5.16
N SER A 22 -25.74 5.11 5.04
CA SER A 22 -25.91 3.88 4.26
C SER A 22 -25.41 4.08 2.82
N GLY A 23 -24.66 3.11 2.30
CA GLY A 23 -24.09 3.15 0.95
C GLY A 23 -22.72 3.84 0.82
N MET A 24 -22.11 4.31 1.91
CA MET A 24 -20.72 4.77 1.87
C MET A 24 -19.75 3.62 1.57
N SER A 25 -18.78 3.87 0.69
CA SER A 25 -17.76 2.88 0.30
C SER A 25 -16.70 2.65 1.37
N ARG A 26 -16.44 3.66 2.22
CA ARG A 26 -15.46 3.64 3.31
C ARG A 26 -16.01 4.33 4.55
N CYS A 27 -15.63 3.81 5.72
CA CYS A 27 -15.86 4.47 7.00
C CYS A 27 -15.01 5.76 7.11
N PRO A 28 -15.58 6.89 7.56
CA PRO A 28 -14.83 8.15 7.74
C PRO A 28 -13.81 8.12 8.87
N GLU A 29 -13.95 7.22 9.84
CA GLU A 29 -13.07 7.13 11.01
C GLU A 29 -11.92 6.14 10.80
N CYS A 30 -12.25 4.86 10.58
CA CYS A 30 -11.24 3.80 10.47
C CYS A 30 -10.79 3.51 9.03
N GLY A 31 -11.40 4.15 8.02
CA GLY A 31 -11.07 3.96 6.61
C GLY A 31 -11.45 2.59 6.02
N THR A 32 -12.03 1.69 6.82
CA THR A 32 -12.43 0.36 6.38
C THR A 32 -13.50 0.43 5.30
N PHE A 33 -13.36 -0.43 4.30
CA PHE A 33 -14.31 -0.55 3.23
C PHE A 33 -15.55 -1.34 3.69
N ASN A 34 -16.73 -0.83 3.39
CA ASN A 34 -17.98 -1.53 3.71
C ASN A 34 -18.38 -2.54 2.61
N THR A 35 -17.66 -2.56 1.49
CA THR A 35 -17.94 -3.42 0.32
C THR A 35 -16.65 -4.07 -0.19
N SER A 36 -16.76 -5.36 -0.56
CA SER A 36 -15.66 -6.15 -1.12
C SER A 36 -15.41 -5.90 -2.60
N THR A 37 -16.31 -5.20 -3.31
CA THR A 37 -16.22 -4.88 -4.74
C THR A 37 -14.94 -4.15 -5.13
N GLN A 38 -14.33 -3.46 -4.17
CA GLN A 38 -13.13 -2.63 -4.36
C GLN A 38 -11.85 -3.46 -4.29
N PHE A 39 -11.95 -4.70 -3.80
CA PHE A 39 -10.87 -5.69 -3.73
C PHE A 39 -10.99 -6.75 -4.81
N GLU A 40 -11.88 -6.56 -5.79
CA GLU A 40 -11.99 -7.48 -6.92
C GLU A 40 -10.68 -7.48 -7.72
N GLU A 41 -10.09 -8.65 -7.83
CA GLU A 41 -8.93 -8.88 -8.68
C GLU A 41 -9.37 -8.73 -10.13
N ARG A 42 -9.04 -7.57 -10.72
CA ARG A 42 -9.31 -7.34 -12.14
C ARG A 42 -8.32 -8.16 -12.96
N PRO A 43 -8.78 -8.98 -13.92
CA PRO A 43 -7.88 -9.70 -14.79
C PRO A 43 -7.03 -8.71 -15.57
N VAL A 44 -5.76 -9.04 -15.79
CA VAL A 44 -4.88 -8.25 -16.64
C VAL A 44 -5.56 -8.12 -18.01
N PRO A 45 -5.70 -6.89 -18.57
CA PRO A 45 -6.28 -6.72 -19.89
C PRO A 45 -5.50 -7.59 -20.89
N PRO A 46 -6.20 -8.29 -21.80
CA PRO A 46 -5.55 -9.19 -22.76
C PRO A 46 -4.54 -8.41 -23.59
N VAL A 47 -3.47 -9.09 -24.04
CA VAL A 47 -2.36 -8.45 -24.77
C VAL A 47 -2.83 -7.67 -26.01
N ALA A 48 -3.95 -8.09 -26.62
CA ALA A 48 -4.57 -7.41 -27.75
C ALA A 48 -5.09 -5.99 -27.42
N ASP A 49 -5.51 -5.76 -26.18
CA ASP A 49 -6.08 -4.48 -25.72
C ASP A 49 -5.02 -3.55 -25.13
N ARG A 50 -3.75 -3.99 -25.07
CA ARG A 50 -2.65 -3.10 -24.69
C ARG A 50 -2.47 -2.07 -25.80
N VAL A 51 -2.80 -0.81 -25.49
CA VAL A 51 -2.50 0.32 -26.37
C VAL A 51 -1.03 0.24 -26.73
N LYS A 52 -0.75 0.02 -28.03
CA LYS A 52 0.63 0.03 -28.52
C LYS A 52 1.20 1.41 -28.23
N ALA A 53 2.29 1.47 -27.50
CA ALA A 53 3.02 2.72 -27.30
C ALA A 53 3.35 3.28 -28.69
N THR A 54 2.70 4.38 -29.05
CA THR A 54 3.06 5.12 -30.26
C THR A 54 4.46 5.66 -30.05
N PRO A 55 5.39 5.49 -30.99
CA PRO A 55 6.69 6.14 -30.88
C PRO A 55 6.44 7.63 -30.73
N ALA A 56 6.89 8.20 -29.62
CA ALA A 56 6.80 9.64 -29.40
C ALA A 56 7.63 10.33 -30.48
N ASP A 57 7.09 11.38 -31.09
CA ASP A 57 7.83 12.15 -32.07
C ASP A 57 8.90 12.96 -31.31
N PRO A 58 10.20 12.73 -31.55
CA PRO A 58 11.27 13.44 -30.86
C PRO A 58 11.21 14.96 -31.11
N THR A 59 10.54 15.41 -32.19
CA THR A 59 10.35 16.84 -32.47
C THR A 59 9.37 17.52 -31.50
N GLN A 60 8.51 16.76 -30.80
CA GLN A 60 7.64 17.30 -29.75
C GLN A 60 8.41 17.66 -28.47
N TYR A 61 9.65 17.18 -28.33
CA TYR A 61 10.51 17.42 -27.18
C TYR A 61 11.77 18.20 -27.54
N SER A 62 12.02 18.49 -28.83
CA SER A 62 13.09 19.38 -29.24
C SER A 62 12.68 20.83 -29.03
N LEU A 63 13.32 21.51 -28.07
CA LEU A 63 13.40 22.97 -28.10
C LEU A 63 13.98 23.39 -29.46
N ASN A 64 13.38 24.42 -30.06
CA ASN A 64 13.65 24.91 -31.42
C ASN A 64 15.15 24.79 -31.81
N PRO A 65 15.52 24.08 -32.88
CA PRO A 65 16.92 23.87 -33.27
C PRO A 65 17.66 25.15 -33.67
N ASN A 66 16.98 26.28 -33.78
CA ASN A 66 17.58 27.60 -34.02
C ASN A 66 17.81 28.41 -32.74
N ILE A 67 17.47 27.87 -31.56
CA ILE A 67 17.86 28.48 -30.29
C ILE A 67 19.32 28.15 -30.05
N ASP A 68 20.12 29.20 -29.85
CA ASP A 68 21.49 29.06 -29.39
C ASP A 68 21.45 28.37 -28.02
N ILE A 69 22.09 27.21 -27.92
CA ILE A 69 22.19 26.49 -26.65
C ILE A 69 22.99 27.41 -25.73
N PRO A 70 22.43 27.90 -24.61
CA PRO A 70 23.21 28.71 -23.70
C PRO A 70 24.44 27.90 -23.31
N VAL A 71 25.62 28.51 -23.48
CA VAL A 71 26.87 27.91 -23.03
C VAL A 71 26.71 27.78 -21.52
N ASP A 72 26.61 26.54 -21.06
CA ASP A 72 26.79 26.22 -19.66
C ASP A 72 28.25 26.54 -19.37
N ASP A 73 28.50 27.79 -18.97
CA ASP A 73 29.69 28.13 -18.22
C ASP A 73 29.67 27.11 -17.09
N ASN A 74 30.49 26.05 -17.18
CA ASN A 74 30.54 24.96 -16.22
C ASN A 74 30.99 25.56 -14.89
N VAL A 75 30.10 26.27 -14.22
CA VAL A 75 30.18 26.53 -12.81
C VAL A 75 30.13 25.13 -12.27
N GLU A 76 31.28 24.65 -11.81
CA GLU A 76 31.38 23.42 -11.05
C GLU A 76 30.38 23.57 -9.90
N VAL A 77 29.16 23.10 -10.14
CA VAL A 77 28.13 23.09 -9.13
C VAL A 77 28.64 22.06 -8.16
N GLU A 78 29.14 22.53 -7.02
CA GLU A 78 29.63 21.66 -5.97
C GLU A 78 28.56 20.60 -5.74
N ASP A 79 28.95 19.33 -5.86
CA ASP A 79 28.04 18.21 -5.65
C ASP A 79 27.61 18.22 -4.18
N MET A 80 26.52 18.94 -3.91
CA MET A 80 25.89 19.04 -2.60
C MET A 80 25.12 17.77 -2.24
N THR A 81 25.16 16.74 -3.08
CA THR A 81 24.53 15.47 -2.73
C THR A 81 25.44 14.68 -1.78
N THR A 82 24.92 14.40 -0.60
CA THR A 82 25.53 13.41 0.29
C THR A 82 25.42 12.05 -0.38
N SER A 83 26.55 11.37 -0.60
CA SER A 83 26.53 10.00 -1.13
C SER A 83 25.71 9.11 -0.21
N TRP A 84 24.65 8.50 -0.76
CA TRP A 84 23.77 7.62 -0.01
C TRP A 84 24.58 6.37 0.40
N SER A 85 25.03 6.32 1.65
CA SER A 85 25.66 5.14 2.26
C SER A 85 24.68 4.34 3.13
N GLY A 86 23.45 4.82 3.29
CA GLY A 86 22.42 4.27 4.18
C GLY A 86 21.51 3.24 3.51
N GLY A 87 22.06 2.17 2.94
CA GLY A 87 21.27 0.99 2.58
C GLY A 87 21.14 0.06 3.78
N ASN A 88 20.22 0.33 4.71
CA ASN A 88 19.95 -0.63 5.80
C ASN A 88 19.01 -1.74 5.34
N THR A 89 19.51 -2.70 4.57
CA THR A 89 18.86 -4.03 4.49
C THR A 89 19.04 -4.80 5.81
N ASN A 90 18.68 -4.20 6.94
CA ASN A 90 18.63 -4.85 8.23
C ASN A 90 17.24 -4.64 8.83
N PHE A 91 16.35 -5.61 8.62
CA PHE A 91 15.06 -5.73 9.32
C PHE A 91 15.23 -6.37 10.71
N GLY A 92 16.43 -6.33 11.29
CA GLY A 92 16.64 -6.65 12.68
C GLY A 92 16.01 -5.57 13.54
N LEU A 93 14.93 -5.93 14.26
CA LEU A 93 14.41 -5.15 15.38
C LEU A 93 15.58 -4.89 16.33
N GLY A 94 16.01 -3.63 16.42
CA GLY A 94 17.14 -3.23 17.27
C GLY A 94 16.79 -3.27 18.75
N ASP A 95 17.74 -3.77 19.54
CA ASP A 95 18.07 -3.49 20.95
C ASP A 95 16.96 -3.41 22.01
N ASP A 96 15.82 -4.06 21.79
CA ASP A 96 15.35 -4.93 22.86
C ASP A 96 16.14 -6.23 22.70
N GLU A 97 16.97 -6.61 23.67
CA GLU A 97 17.75 -7.87 23.66
C GLU A 97 16.82 -9.09 23.57
N ILE A 98 16.26 -9.35 22.40
CA ILE A 98 15.59 -10.60 22.07
C ILE A 98 16.71 -11.54 21.67
N ASP A 99 17.13 -12.35 22.63
CA ASP A 99 18.05 -13.46 22.43
C ASP A 99 17.47 -14.46 21.42
N ILE A 100 17.68 -14.19 20.13
CA ILE A 100 17.31 -15.05 18.99
C ILE A 100 18.11 -16.35 18.97
N THR A 101 19.02 -16.57 19.92
CA THR A 101 19.77 -17.82 20.09
C THR A 101 19.29 -18.67 21.25
N ARG A 102 18.18 -18.30 21.92
CA ARG A 102 17.43 -19.28 22.69
C ARG A 102 16.94 -20.35 21.72
N ASN A 103 17.72 -21.41 21.58
CA ASN A 103 17.21 -22.75 21.35
C ASN A 103 16.15 -22.99 22.42
N VAL A 104 14.92 -22.56 22.16
CA VAL A 104 13.78 -22.89 22.99
C VAL A 104 13.69 -24.39 22.89
N ASP A 105 13.99 -25.08 24.00
CA ASP A 105 13.77 -26.52 24.10
C ASP A 105 12.27 -26.75 23.84
N LEU A 106 11.94 -27.15 22.61
CA LEU A 106 10.55 -27.37 22.17
C LEU A 106 9.83 -28.40 23.06
N LYS A 107 10.59 -29.22 23.80
CA LYS A 107 10.10 -30.18 24.80
C LYS A 107 9.59 -29.53 26.09
N SER A 108 9.98 -28.29 26.38
CA SER A 108 9.55 -27.56 27.57
C SER A 108 8.25 -26.76 27.34
N LEU A 109 7.82 -26.62 26.08
CA LEU A 109 6.62 -25.89 25.72
C LEU A 109 5.42 -26.85 25.72
N ASN A 110 4.47 -26.64 26.63
CA ASN A 110 3.22 -27.42 26.69
C ASN A 110 2.27 -26.92 25.59
N ILE A 111 2.48 -27.39 24.36
CA ILE A 111 1.67 -27.05 23.18
C ILE A 111 0.45 -27.98 23.18
N PRO A 112 -0.79 -27.47 23.22
CA PRO A 112 -1.97 -28.30 23.09
C PRO A 112 -2.02 -28.97 21.70
N PRO A 113 -2.56 -30.19 21.60
CA PRO A 113 -2.67 -30.87 20.31
C PRO A 113 -3.56 -30.07 19.36
N ALA A 114 -3.17 -30.04 18.08
CA ALA A 114 -3.96 -29.39 17.04
C ALA A 114 -5.34 -30.04 16.94
N GLU A 115 -6.38 -29.21 16.87
CA GLU A 115 -7.75 -29.64 16.63
C GLU A 115 -7.85 -30.19 15.20
N THR A 116 -8.17 -31.47 15.08
CA THR A 116 -8.42 -32.09 13.77
C THR A 116 -9.87 -31.87 13.41
N LEU A 117 -10.12 -31.13 12.32
CA LEU A 117 -11.45 -31.05 11.72
C LEU A 117 -11.81 -32.43 11.16
N LEU A 118 -12.81 -33.07 11.76
CA LEU A 118 -13.43 -34.25 11.18
C LEU A 118 -14.29 -33.76 10.02
N GLU A 119 -13.94 -34.16 8.80
CA GLU A 119 -14.85 -34.03 7.66
C GLU A 119 -16.02 -34.98 7.93
N GLU A 120 -17.20 -34.42 8.21
CA GLU A 120 -18.44 -35.18 8.32
C GLU A 120 -18.81 -35.72 6.94
N GLU A 121 -18.95 -37.05 6.84
CA GLU A 121 -19.41 -37.80 5.65
C GLU A 121 -20.86 -37.50 5.28
#